data_AF-A0A972GKW7-F1
#
_entry.id   AF-A0A972GKW7-F1
#
_cell.length_a   1.000
_cell.length_b   1.000
_cell.length_c   1.000
_cell.angle_alpha   90.00
_cell.angle_beta   90.00
_cell.angle_gamma   90.00
#
_symmetry.space_group_name_H-M   'P 1'
#
loop_
_entity.id
_entity.type
_entity.pdbx_description
1 polymer ?
#
loop_
_entity_poly.entity_id
_entity_poly.type
_entity_poly.pdbx_seq_one_letter_code
_entity_poly.pdbx_strand_id
1 'polypeptide(L)'
;MLRHPFTLAVLIGIVSGCICGWFNPVIDGTLVDMGWSFNAARDIVAQRDPYRHEPWTLLVPYPLTAAIIVLPWAIVPGNAGLVLLFSLISGFLAYGLIRDGQYWRLMVFTTPTFFMAIKSMQWSPLFMLVLLYPVLAPVLLAKPTLGLPVALSIKWTGWHVVGGLFIGGISLLVMPDWPIRWVRQLTGYGGFIPLLTFIGPIFIISLWFWRFWNARFFFLMTIVPQQYFFYDQLLLWMIPQTKHQMLLLTFSSWAAFYYVRLTFTTLWPSGPYIMAMIYLPTFLILLWQRGVFQPLLILLCQQDIFQRMHQRLPTFIQRKQHRTADSTHD
;
A
#
# COMPACT_ATOMS: atom_id res chain seq x y z
N MET A 1 -14.55 19.44 15.31
CA MET A 1 -13.33 19.76 14.55
C MET A 1 -12.12 19.59 15.45
N LEU A 2 -11.32 18.55 15.26
CA LEU A 2 -10.04 18.39 15.98
C LEU A 2 -9.10 19.51 15.50
N ARG A 3 -8.77 20.46 16.38
CA ARG A 3 -7.97 21.66 16.05
C ARG A 3 -6.48 21.37 15.80
N HIS A 4 -6.02 20.12 15.95
CA HIS A 4 -4.58 19.82 15.93
C HIS A 4 -4.26 18.52 15.15
N PRO A 5 -4.12 18.57 13.81
CA PRO A 5 -3.66 17.42 13.02
C PRO A 5 -2.31 16.88 13.52
N PHE A 6 -1.46 17.75 14.06
CA PHE A 6 -0.21 17.38 14.69
C PHE A 6 -0.39 16.43 15.89
N THR A 7 -1.32 16.72 16.82
CA THR A 7 -1.57 15.88 17.99
C THR A 7 -2.04 14.49 17.60
N LEU A 8 -2.94 14.40 16.62
CA LEU A 8 -3.43 13.10 16.13
C LEU A 8 -2.31 12.29 15.45
N ALA A 9 -1.45 12.96 14.68
CA ALA A 9 -0.29 12.33 14.08
C ALA A 9 0.70 11.78 15.11
N VAL A 10 1.01 12.57 16.16
CA VAL A 10 1.86 12.12 17.27
C VAL A 10 1.26 10.92 17.98
N LEU A 11 -0.05 10.94 18.28
CA LEU A 11 -0.73 9.83 18.92
C LEU A 11 -0.66 8.55 18.07
N ILE A 12 -0.94 8.65 16.77
CA ILE A 12 -0.85 7.51 15.85
C ILE A 12 0.59 6.98 15.78
N GLY A 13 1.58 7.87 15.76
CA GLY A 13 2.99 7.51 15.82
C GLY A 13 3.32 6.68 17.06
N ILE A 14 3.00 7.20 18.25
CA ILE A 14 3.26 6.52 19.53
C ILE A 14 2.55 5.16 19.57
N VAL A 15 1.26 5.11 19.24
CA VAL A 15 0.49 3.85 19.26
C VAL A 15 1.09 2.82 18.29
N SER A 16 1.44 3.24 17.08
CA SER A 16 2.05 2.35 16.08
C SER A 16 3.41 1.81 16.55
N GLY A 17 4.23 2.67 17.17
CA GLY A 17 5.50 2.27 17.78
C GLY A 17 5.33 1.27 18.91
N CYS A 18 4.41 1.53 19.84
CA CYS A 18 4.12 0.61 20.94
C CYS A 18 3.66 -0.77 20.41
N ILE A 19 2.76 -0.79 19.42
CA ILE A 19 2.31 -2.05 18.79
C ILE A 19 3.49 -2.76 18.10
N CYS A 20 4.36 -2.02 17.41
CA CYS A 20 5.54 -2.57 16.78
C CYS A 20 6.49 -3.23 17.79
N GLY A 21 6.76 -2.54 18.91
CA GLY A 21 7.60 -3.06 19.99
C GLY A 21 6.99 -4.26 20.71
N TRP A 22 5.66 -4.29 20.85
CA TRP A 22 4.95 -5.42 21.42
C TRP A 22 5.04 -6.69 20.54
N PHE A 23 4.92 -6.54 19.21
CA PHE A 23 5.09 -7.67 18.30
C PHE A 23 6.54 -8.14 18.16
N ASN A 24 7.50 -7.25 18.38
CA ASN A 24 8.92 -7.51 18.15
C ASN A 24 9.75 -7.19 19.39
N PRO A 25 9.54 -7.89 20.53
CA PRO A 25 10.22 -7.60 21.79
C PRO A 25 11.73 -7.84 21.72
N VAL A 26 12.18 -8.73 20.81
CA VAL A 26 13.59 -9.04 20.56
C VAL A 26 13.81 -9.00 19.05
N ILE A 27 14.81 -8.24 18.61
CA ILE A 27 15.14 -8.10 17.19
C ILE A 27 16.39 -8.90 16.78
N ASP A 28 17.25 -9.23 17.75
CA ASP A 28 18.48 -9.94 17.48
C ASP A 28 18.15 -11.35 16.94
N GLY A 29 18.65 -11.64 15.74
CA GLY A 29 18.34 -12.88 15.02
C GLY A 29 16.97 -12.90 14.33
N THR A 30 16.15 -11.84 14.45
CA THR A 30 14.92 -11.69 13.67
C THR A 30 15.25 -11.13 12.30
N LEU A 31 15.21 -11.99 11.29
CA LEU A 31 15.59 -11.66 9.92
C LEU A 31 14.38 -11.38 9.00
N VAL A 32 13.25 -10.97 9.59
CA VAL A 32 12.07 -10.56 8.81
C VAL A 32 12.16 -9.08 8.43
N ASP A 33 11.91 -8.76 7.16
CA ASP A 33 11.88 -7.40 6.59
C ASP A 33 12.95 -6.42 7.15
N MET A 34 12.56 -5.32 7.83
CA MET A 34 13.55 -4.38 8.41
C MET A 34 14.41 -5.01 9.49
N GLY A 35 13.96 -6.09 10.16
CA GLY A 35 14.76 -6.85 11.11
C GLY A 35 16.08 -7.35 10.50
N TRP A 36 16.04 -7.81 9.25
CA TRP A 36 17.27 -8.15 8.51
C TRP A 36 18.21 -6.95 8.40
N SER A 37 17.67 -5.78 8.03
CA SER A 37 18.47 -4.57 7.81
C SER A 37 19.07 -4.03 9.10
N PHE A 38 18.35 -4.15 10.22
CA PHE A 38 18.84 -3.79 11.55
C PHE A 38 19.96 -4.73 12.01
N ASN A 39 19.80 -6.03 11.84
CA ASN A 39 20.84 -7.01 12.18
C ASN A 39 22.10 -6.81 11.32
N ALA A 40 21.93 -6.62 10.00
CA ALA A 40 23.03 -6.31 9.09
C ALA A 40 23.75 -5.01 9.48
N ALA A 41 23.01 -3.95 9.83
CA ALA A 41 23.59 -2.70 10.30
C ALA A 41 24.40 -2.86 11.60
N ARG A 42 23.91 -3.68 12.54
CA ARG A 42 24.65 -4.03 13.77
C ARG A 42 25.90 -4.86 13.49
N ASP A 43 25.82 -5.76 12.52
CA ASP A 43 26.98 -6.54 12.09
C ASP A 43 28.06 -5.62 11.50
N ILE A 44 27.69 -4.61 10.69
CA ILE A 44 28.64 -3.58 10.22
C ILE A 44 29.32 -2.87 11.40
N VAL A 45 28.54 -2.38 12.38
CA VAL A 45 29.09 -1.68 13.57
C VAL A 45 30.03 -2.57 14.36
N ALA A 46 29.70 -3.86 14.47
CA ALA A 46 30.49 -4.83 15.20
C ALA A 46 31.58 -5.50 14.35
N GLN A 47 31.88 -4.98 13.16
CA GLN A 47 32.88 -5.52 12.22
C GLN A 47 32.67 -7.00 11.86
N ARG A 48 31.42 -7.44 11.82
CA ARG A 48 30.99 -8.76 11.33
C ARG A 48 30.46 -8.66 9.91
N ASP A 49 30.44 -9.79 9.21
CA ASP A 49 29.88 -9.86 7.86
C ASP A 49 28.35 -9.70 7.89
N PRO A 50 27.76 -8.63 7.32
CA PRO A 50 26.31 -8.44 7.25
C PRO A 50 25.57 -9.50 6.43
N TYR A 51 26.26 -10.28 5.59
CA TYR A 51 25.70 -11.34 4.75
C TYR A 51 25.94 -12.75 5.31
N ARG A 52 26.39 -12.88 6.57
CA ARG A 52 26.68 -14.19 7.21
C ARG A 52 25.47 -15.11 7.43
N HIS A 53 24.26 -14.61 7.19
CA HIS A 53 23.03 -15.37 7.39
C HIS A 53 22.68 -16.18 6.14
N GLU A 54 22.47 -17.48 6.31
CA GLU A 54 22.09 -18.38 5.22
C GLU A 54 20.74 -17.98 4.60
N PRO A 55 20.64 -17.92 3.26
CA PRO A 55 19.38 -17.73 2.57
C PRO A 55 18.38 -18.83 2.90
N TRP A 56 17.15 -18.44 3.23
CA TRP A 56 16.02 -19.36 3.43
C TRP A 56 14.75 -18.68 2.93
N THR A 57 13.68 -19.45 2.71
CA THR A 57 12.46 -18.99 2.04
C THR A 57 11.74 -17.84 2.75
N LEU A 58 11.95 -17.68 4.05
CA LEU A 58 11.40 -16.60 4.88
C LEU A 58 12.37 -15.42 5.04
N LEU A 59 13.62 -15.55 4.59
CA LEU A 59 14.55 -14.43 4.50
C LEU A 59 14.13 -13.55 3.33
N VAL A 60 13.97 -12.26 3.58
CA VAL A 60 13.98 -11.28 2.50
C VAL A 60 15.42 -10.74 2.41
N PRO A 61 16.23 -11.18 1.44
CA PRO A 61 17.59 -10.66 1.29
C PRO A 61 17.53 -9.22 0.81
N TYR A 62 18.01 -8.30 1.63
CA TYR A 62 18.06 -6.88 1.27
C TYR A 62 19.45 -6.48 0.76
N PRO A 63 19.51 -5.47 -0.12
CA PRO A 63 20.77 -4.84 -0.47
C PRO A 63 21.39 -4.14 0.75
N LEU A 64 22.71 -3.97 0.76
CA LEU A 64 23.42 -3.37 1.89
C LEU A 64 22.99 -1.90 2.14
N THR A 65 22.48 -1.22 1.11
CA THR A 65 21.85 0.11 1.21
C THR A 65 20.75 0.14 2.28
N ALA A 66 19.99 -0.95 2.46
CA ALA A 66 18.96 -1.06 3.49
C ALA A 66 19.55 -0.96 4.91
N ALA A 67 20.68 -1.64 5.14
CA ALA A 67 21.42 -1.57 6.40
C ALA A 67 21.97 -0.16 6.65
N ILE A 68 22.55 0.49 5.63
CA ILE A 68 23.04 1.87 5.73
C ILE A 68 21.92 2.84 6.12
N ILE A 69 20.72 2.69 5.55
CA ILE A 69 19.57 3.55 5.83
C ILE A 69 19.12 3.43 7.29
N VAL A 70 19.13 2.22 7.86
CA VAL A 70 18.70 2.00 9.26
C VAL A 70 19.83 2.12 10.28
N LEU A 71 21.07 2.26 9.83
CA LEU A 71 22.27 2.29 10.68
C LEU A 71 22.16 3.27 11.88
N PRO A 72 21.68 4.52 11.72
CA PRO A 72 21.55 5.44 12.86
C PRO A 72 20.63 4.91 13.97
N TRP A 73 19.62 4.13 13.59
CA TRP A 73 18.65 3.53 14.51
C TRP A 73 19.14 2.22 15.10
N ALA A 74 19.94 1.46 14.35
CA ALA A 74 20.45 0.15 14.75
C ALA A 74 21.48 0.23 15.90
N ILE A 75 22.11 1.39 16.10
CA ILE A 75 23.03 1.68 17.20
C ILE A 75 22.31 1.68 18.56
N VAL A 76 21.01 2.00 18.57
CA VAL A 76 20.22 1.96 19.80
C VAL A 76 20.04 0.50 20.25
N PRO A 77 20.30 0.18 21.54
CA PRO A 77 20.18 -1.20 22.05
C PRO A 77 18.77 -1.79 21.92
N GLY A 78 18.69 -3.12 21.83
CA GLY A 78 17.43 -3.86 21.85
C GLY A 78 16.55 -3.58 20.62
N ASN A 79 15.25 -3.43 20.80
CA ASN A 79 14.31 -3.07 19.73
C ASN A 79 13.96 -1.56 19.70
N ALA A 80 14.51 -0.76 20.61
CA ALA A 80 14.09 0.62 20.82
C ALA A 80 14.31 1.51 19.59
N GLY A 81 15.44 1.37 18.88
CA GLY A 81 15.71 2.12 17.65
C GLY A 81 14.66 1.86 16.55
N LEU A 82 14.21 0.62 16.43
CA LEU A 82 13.17 0.24 15.47
C LEU A 82 11.80 0.76 15.89
N VAL A 83 11.45 0.68 17.17
CA VAL A 83 10.21 1.25 17.72
C VAL A 83 10.14 2.75 17.46
N LEU A 84 11.24 3.47 17.70
CA LEU A 84 11.34 4.91 17.43
C LEU A 84 11.18 5.21 15.94
N LEU A 85 11.88 4.45 15.08
CA LEU A 85 11.76 4.60 13.63
C LEU A 85 10.32 4.40 13.14
N PHE A 86 9.64 3.33 13.58
CA PHE A 86 8.25 3.07 13.21
C PHE A 86 7.28 4.11 13.77
N SER A 87 7.54 4.62 14.97
CA SER A 87 6.76 5.71 15.57
C SER A 87 6.82 6.96 14.70
N LEU A 88 8.03 7.34 14.27
CA LEU A 88 8.25 8.51 13.43
C LEU A 88 7.63 8.32 12.05
N ILE A 89 7.87 7.18 11.39
CA ILE A 89 7.28 6.88 10.07
C ILE A 89 5.75 7.00 10.14
N SER A 90 5.13 6.36 11.13
CA SER A 90 3.67 6.34 11.28
C SER A 90 3.10 7.72 11.60
N GLY A 91 3.79 8.49 12.46
CA GLY A 91 3.38 9.85 12.79
C GLY A 91 3.48 10.80 11.59
N PHE A 92 4.61 10.81 10.88
CA PHE A 92 4.76 11.62 9.66
C PHE A 92 3.79 11.19 8.55
N LEU A 93 3.51 9.89 8.44
CA LEU A 93 2.54 9.36 7.48
C LEU A 93 1.13 9.86 7.83
N ALA A 94 0.74 9.78 9.11
CA ALA A 94 -0.54 10.29 9.57
C ALA A 94 -0.69 11.79 9.30
N TYR A 95 0.33 12.58 9.65
CA TYR A 95 0.36 14.01 9.37
C TYR A 95 0.23 14.31 7.87
N GLY A 96 1.01 13.61 7.04
CA GLY A 96 0.97 13.78 5.58
C GLY A 96 -0.37 13.41 4.95
N LEU A 97 -1.07 12.42 5.50
CA LEU A 97 -2.40 12.01 5.00
C LEU A 97 -3.51 12.99 5.37
N ILE A 98 -3.38 13.75 6.48
CA ILE A 98 -4.44 14.66 6.96
C ILE A 98 -4.13 16.15 6.76
N ARG A 99 -2.94 16.52 6.26
CA ARG A 99 -2.55 17.93 6.06
C ARG A 99 -3.52 18.71 5.17
N ASP A 100 -4.21 18.03 4.26
CA ASP A 100 -5.20 18.62 3.35
C ASP A 100 -6.66 18.52 3.88
N GLY A 101 -6.83 18.22 5.18
CA GLY A 101 -8.15 18.08 5.83
C GLY A 101 -8.89 16.77 5.54
N GLN A 102 -8.26 15.82 4.83
CA GLN A 102 -8.87 14.56 4.40
C GLN A 102 -8.73 13.45 5.45
N TYR A 103 -9.32 13.64 6.64
CA TYR A 103 -9.21 12.70 7.78
C TYR A 103 -9.61 11.25 7.47
N TRP A 104 -10.49 11.03 6.49
CA TRP A 104 -10.86 9.69 6.03
C TRP A 104 -9.65 8.87 5.54
N ARG A 105 -8.55 9.52 5.15
CA ARG A 105 -7.30 8.83 4.76
C ARG A 105 -6.63 8.09 5.91
N LEU A 106 -6.94 8.43 7.17
CA LEU A 106 -6.42 7.69 8.33
C LEU A 106 -6.92 6.26 8.41
N MET A 107 -7.94 5.88 7.61
CA MET A 107 -8.33 4.48 7.46
C MET A 107 -7.15 3.57 7.04
N VAL A 108 -6.10 4.12 6.42
CA VAL A 108 -4.83 3.41 6.15
C VAL A 108 -4.29 2.69 7.39
N PHE A 109 -4.35 3.32 8.56
CA PHE A 109 -3.84 2.74 9.81
C PHE A 109 -4.70 1.58 10.33
N THR A 110 -5.90 1.41 9.79
CA THR A 110 -6.85 0.35 10.16
C THR A 110 -6.89 -0.79 9.16
N THR A 111 -6.05 -0.80 8.13
CA THR A 111 -6.03 -1.85 7.11
C THR A 111 -5.25 -3.08 7.61
N PRO A 112 -5.55 -4.29 7.10
CA PRO A 112 -4.71 -5.45 7.37
C PRO A 112 -3.30 -5.29 6.78
N THR A 113 -3.16 -4.50 5.71
CA THR A 113 -1.87 -4.25 5.05
C THR A 113 -0.94 -3.41 5.93
N PHE A 114 -1.47 -2.40 6.62
CA PHE A 114 -0.71 -1.62 7.58
C PHE A 114 -0.45 -2.40 8.88
N PHE A 115 -1.45 -3.14 9.36
CA PHE A 115 -1.27 -4.04 10.50
C PHE A 115 -0.13 -5.05 10.27
N MET A 116 -0.12 -5.71 9.11
CA MET A 116 0.96 -6.62 8.74
C MET A 116 2.28 -5.90 8.51
N ALA A 117 2.27 -4.66 8.01
CA ALA A 117 3.48 -3.86 7.88
C ALA A 117 4.11 -3.54 9.25
N ILE A 118 3.31 -3.19 10.27
CA ILE A 118 3.81 -3.00 11.64
C ILE A 118 4.34 -4.32 12.21
N LYS A 119 3.55 -5.39 12.10
CA LYS A 119 3.90 -6.70 12.66
C LYS A 119 5.22 -7.22 12.08
N SER A 120 5.38 -7.14 10.76
CA SER A 120 6.57 -7.62 10.06
C SER A 120 7.70 -6.61 9.97
N MET A 121 7.52 -5.38 10.48
CA MET A 121 8.52 -4.30 10.35
C MET A 121 8.85 -4.00 8.88
N GLN A 122 7.83 -3.71 8.08
CA GLN A 122 7.93 -3.54 6.63
C GLN A 122 8.29 -2.10 6.19
N TRP A 123 8.94 -1.99 5.04
CA TRP A 123 9.31 -0.75 4.32
C TRP A 123 8.14 0.01 3.67
N SER A 124 7.01 -0.65 3.43
CA SER A 124 5.89 -0.06 2.69
C SER A 124 5.29 1.21 3.32
N PRO A 125 5.20 1.39 4.66
CA PRO A 125 4.77 2.66 5.25
C PRO A 125 5.77 3.80 4.98
N LEU A 126 7.08 3.53 5.03
CA LEU A 126 8.11 4.51 4.70
C LEU A 126 8.05 4.89 3.21
N PHE A 127 7.78 3.93 2.33
CA PHE A 127 7.65 4.20 0.90
C PHE A 127 6.35 4.95 0.57
N MET A 128 5.26 4.69 1.30
CA MET A 128 4.06 5.50 1.24
C MET A 128 4.34 6.93 1.71
N LEU A 129 5.18 7.09 2.72
CA LEU A 129 5.63 8.41 3.19
C LEU A 129 6.45 9.15 2.12
N VAL A 130 7.30 8.46 1.34
CA VAL A 130 8.04 9.07 0.21
C VAL A 130 7.09 9.66 -0.84
N LEU A 131 5.95 9.02 -1.10
CA LEU A 131 4.93 9.58 -2.02
C LEU A 131 4.35 10.92 -1.52
N LEU A 132 4.34 11.15 -0.21
CA LEU A 132 3.87 12.39 0.41
C LEU A 132 5.01 13.42 0.59
N TYR A 133 6.23 12.94 0.78
CA TYR A 133 7.46 13.70 1.03
C TYR A 133 8.61 13.15 0.17
N PRO A 134 8.70 13.55 -1.12
CA PRO A 134 9.71 13.02 -2.04
C PRO A 134 11.16 13.22 -1.59
N VAL A 135 11.44 14.19 -0.70
CA VAL A 135 12.78 14.40 -0.10
C VAL A 135 13.37 13.13 0.51
N LEU A 136 12.52 12.19 0.92
CA LEU A 136 12.92 10.89 1.47
C LEU A 136 13.27 9.84 0.40
N ALA A 137 13.19 10.16 -0.90
CA ALA A 137 13.43 9.22 -2.02
C ALA A 137 14.72 8.40 -1.95
N PRO A 138 15.85 8.88 -1.38
CA PRO A 138 17.03 8.03 -1.21
C PRO A 138 16.76 6.71 -0.45
N VAL A 139 15.75 6.67 0.43
CA VAL A 139 15.40 5.45 1.17
C VAL A 139 14.81 4.34 0.28
N LEU A 140 14.39 4.66 -0.95
CA LEU A 140 13.85 3.67 -1.90
C LEU A 140 14.89 2.60 -2.29
N LEU A 141 16.18 2.93 -2.14
CA LEU A 141 17.28 1.97 -2.34
C LEU A 141 17.27 0.81 -1.34
N ALA A 142 16.55 0.92 -0.22
CA ALA A 142 16.46 -0.15 0.76
C ALA A 142 15.75 -1.39 0.20
N LYS A 143 14.70 -1.21 -0.62
CA LYS A 143 13.90 -2.32 -1.16
C LYS A 143 13.56 -2.01 -2.62
N PRO A 144 14.47 -2.27 -3.57
CA PRO A 144 14.31 -1.85 -4.97
C PRO A 144 13.02 -2.33 -5.63
N THR A 145 12.51 -3.51 -5.26
CA THR A 145 11.26 -4.08 -5.81
C THR A 145 10.05 -3.18 -5.58
N LEU A 146 9.82 -2.72 -4.35
CA LEU A 146 8.77 -1.75 -4.02
C LEU A 146 9.20 -0.29 -4.20
N GLY A 147 10.49 -0.02 -4.12
CA GLY A 147 11.06 1.30 -4.30
C GLY A 147 10.89 1.79 -5.73
N LEU A 148 10.98 0.90 -6.72
CA LEU A 148 10.90 1.23 -8.14
C LEU A 148 9.54 1.84 -8.55
N PRO A 149 8.37 1.26 -8.21
CA PRO A 149 7.08 1.88 -8.48
C PRO A 149 6.94 3.29 -7.89
N VAL A 150 7.47 3.50 -6.69
CA VAL A 150 7.45 4.79 -6.00
C VAL A 150 8.40 5.78 -6.69
N ALA A 151 9.63 5.36 -7.00
CA ALA A 151 10.64 6.15 -7.71
C ALA A 151 10.11 6.66 -9.06
N LEU A 152 9.43 5.81 -9.82
CA LEU A 152 8.85 6.18 -11.12
C LEU A 152 7.58 7.03 -11.01
N SER A 153 7.07 7.22 -9.80
CA SER A 153 5.83 7.95 -9.52
C SER A 153 6.04 9.32 -8.87
N ILE A 154 7.27 9.64 -8.47
CA ILE A 154 7.62 10.95 -7.91
C ILE A 154 8.33 11.84 -8.94
N LYS A 155 8.41 13.13 -8.64
CA LYS A 155 9.24 14.08 -9.41
C LYS A 155 10.65 14.10 -8.83
N TRP A 156 11.63 13.77 -9.66
CA TRP A 156 13.04 13.78 -9.28
C TRP A 156 13.62 15.19 -9.28
N THR A 157 14.62 15.39 -8.42
CA THR A 157 15.40 16.62 -8.27
C THR A 157 16.85 16.20 -7.99
N GLY A 158 17.81 17.12 -8.16
CA GLY A 158 19.22 16.81 -7.94
C GLY A 158 19.51 16.26 -6.53
N TRP A 159 18.82 16.75 -5.50
CA TRP A 159 18.97 16.27 -4.12
C TRP A 159 18.68 14.78 -3.94
N HIS A 160 17.65 14.25 -4.62
CA HIS A 160 17.33 12.83 -4.54
C HIS A 160 18.44 11.97 -5.16
N VAL A 161 19.01 12.43 -6.28
CA VAL A 161 20.13 11.75 -6.96
C VAL A 161 21.37 11.77 -6.07
N VAL A 162 21.72 12.94 -5.52
CA VAL A 162 22.86 13.07 -4.59
C VAL A 162 22.68 12.19 -3.36
N GLY A 163 21.49 12.18 -2.74
CA GLY A 163 21.22 11.33 -1.59
C GLY A 163 21.29 9.84 -1.92
N GLY A 164 20.78 9.43 -3.09
CA GLY A 164 20.89 8.05 -3.57
C GLY A 164 22.32 7.62 -3.85
N LEU A 165 23.10 8.48 -4.54
CA LEU A 165 24.52 8.25 -4.79
C LEU A 165 25.34 8.21 -3.50
N PHE A 166 24.99 9.04 -2.51
CA PHE A 166 25.64 9.03 -1.20
C PHE A 166 25.41 7.69 -0.48
N ILE A 167 24.16 7.21 -0.39
CA ILE A 167 23.83 5.93 0.25
C ILE A 167 24.49 4.76 -0.50
N GLY A 168 24.38 4.74 -1.83
CA GLY A 168 25.00 3.70 -2.65
C GLY A 168 26.53 3.73 -2.62
N GLY A 169 27.12 4.93 -2.58
CA GLY A 169 28.56 5.13 -2.43
C GLY A 169 29.06 4.61 -1.10
N ILE A 170 28.39 4.97 0.01
CA ILE A 170 28.72 4.44 1.35
C ILE A 170 28.59 2.91 1.37
N SER A 171 27.53 2.34 0.80
CA SER A 171 27.36 0.88 0.83
C SER A 171 28.47 0.17 0.07
N LEU A 172 28.92 0.70 -1.08
CA LEU A 172 30.06 0.17 -1.82
C LEU A 172 31.39 0.38 -1.11
N LEU A 173 31.58 1.48 -0.39
CA LEU A 173 32.79 1.71 0.42
C LEU A 173 32.87 0.73 1.59
N VAL A 174 31.72 0.39 2.21
CA VAL A 174 31.66 -0.56 3.32
C VAL A 174 31.93 -2.00 2.85
N MET A 175 31.39 -2.40 1.70
CA MET A 175 31.59 -3.76 1.16
C MET A 175 31.46 -3.77 -0.38
N PRO A 176 32.54 -3.59 -1.14
CA PRO A 176 32.46 -3.43 -2.60
C PRO A 176 31.79 -4.58 -3.36
N ASP A 177 31.84 -5.80 -2.84
CA ASP A 177 31.28 -7.02 -3.44
C ASP A 177 29.84 -7.33 -3.00
N TRP A 178 29.22 -6.48 -2.16
CA TRP A 178 27.84 -6.67 -1.69
C TRP A 178 26.81 -6.88 -2.80
N PRO A 179 26.86 -6.21 -3.97
CA PRO A 179 25.84 -6.41 -5.01
C PRO A 179 25.82 -7.85 -5.51
N ILE A 180 27.00 -8.47 -5.67
CA ILE A 180 27.12 -9.86 -6.12
C ILE A 180 26.61 -10.82 -5.04
N ARG A 181 26.95 -10.56 -3.77
CA ARG A 181 26.46 -11.35 -2.62
C ARG A 181 24.94 -11.29 -2.52
N TRP A 182 24.36 -10.09 -2.57
CA TRP A 182 22.92 -9.87 -2.52
C TRP A 182 22.20 -10.63 -3.64
N VAL A 183 22.68 -10.52 -4.89
CA VAL A 183 22.08 -11.23 -6.03
C VAL A 183 22.08 -12.75 -5.81
N ARG A 184 23.15 -13.32 -5.24
CA ARG A 184 23.22 -14.76 -4.93
C ARG A 184 22.19 -15.19 -3.89
N GLN A 185 21.76 -14.31 -3.00
CA GLN A 185 20.73 -14.61 -2.00
C GLN A 185 19.30 -14.57 -2.57
N LEU A 186 19.09 -14.02 -3.78
CA LEU A 186 17.76 -13.90 -4.38
C LEU A 186 17.14 -15.24 -4.81
N THR A 187 17.95 -16.29 -4.96
CA THR A 187 17.55 -17.60 -5.53
C THR A 187 16.48 -18.35 -4.73
N GLY A 188 16.22 -17.96 -3.48
CA GLY A 188 15.19 -18.55 -2.61
C GLY A 188 14.02 -17.62 -2.24
N TYR A 189 13.94 -16.42 -2.82
CA TYR A 189 12.93 -15.43 -2.43
C TYR A 189 11.52 -15.85 -2.89
N GLY A 190 10.65 -16.15 -1.93
CA GLY A 190 9.26 -16.50 -2.17
C GLY A 190 8.39 -15.26 -2.37
N GLY A 191 8.03 -14.94 -3.61
CA GLY A 191 7.11 -13.85 -3.94
C GLY A 191 6.30 -14.14 -5.20
N PHE A 192 5.50 -13.19 -5.63
CA PHE A 192 4.78 -13.25 -6.90
C PHE A 192 4.78 -11.92 -7.61
N ILE A 193 4.59 -11.94 -8.93
CA ILE A 193 4.36 -10.75 -9.74
C ILE A 193 2.86 -10.72 -10.04
N PRO A 194 2.08 -9.73 -9.54
CA PRO A 194 0.63 -9.68 -9.71
C PRO A 194 0.19 -9.85 -11.17
N LEU A 195 0.89 -9.23 -12.11
CA LEU A 195 0.61 -9.31 -13.54
C LEU A 195 0.71 -10.74 -14.10
N LEU A 196 1.57 -11.59 -13.54
CA LEU A 196 1.80 -12.96 -13.99
C LEU A 196 0.86 -14.00 -13.33
N THR A 197 -0.07 -13.55 -12.48
CA THR A 197 -1.10 -14.42 -11.90
C THR A 197 -2.28 -14.59 -12.86
N PHE A 198 -3.21 -15.50 -12.56
CA PHE A 198 -4.38 -15.77 -13.42
C PHE A 198 -5.22 -14.53 -13.77
N ILE A 199 -5.49 -13.67 -12.78
CA ILE A 199 -6.27 -12.43 -12.98
C ILE A 199 -5.37 -11.28 -13.50
N GLY A 200 -4.06 -11.37 -13.26
CA GLY A 200 -3.07 -10.32 -13.54
C GLY A 200 -3.16 -9.64 -14.91
N PRO A 201 -3.26 -10.38 -16.03
CA PRO A 201 -3.27 -9.80 -17.37
C PRO A 201 -4.37 -8.75 -17.61
N ILE A 202 -5.51 -8.82 -16.91
CA ILE A 202 -6.56 -7.80 -17.03
C ILE A 202 -6.06 -6.41 -16.62
N PHE A 203 -5.05 -6.34 -15.75
CA PHE A 203 -4.52 -5.08 -15.25
C PHE A 203 -3.71 -4.30 -16.29
N ILE A 204 -3.33 -4.93 -17.42
CA ILE A 204 -2.71 -4.24 -18.56
C ILE A 204 -3.64 -3.13 -19.09
N ILE A 205 -4.96 -3.27 -18.94
CA ILE A 205 -5.96 -2.25 -19.26
C ILE A 205 -5.66 -0.90 -18.58
N SER A 206 -5.01 -0.89 -17.41
CA SER A 206 -4.58 0.35 -16.75
C SER A 206 -3.62 1.20 -17.60
N LEU A 207 -2.89 0.60 -18.55
CA LEU A 207 -2.03 1.32 -19.50
C LEU A 207 -2.82 2.23 -20.44
N TRP A 208 -4.09 1.94 -20.76
CA TRP A 208 -4.93 2.88 -21.52
C TRP A 208 -5.15 4.19 -20.77
N PHE A 209 -4.97 4.18 -19.45
CA PHE A 209 -5.08 5.35 -18.58
C PHE A 209 -3.70 5.87 -18.14
N TRP A 210 -2.60 5.55 -18.85
CA TRP A 210 -1.22 5.88 -18.46
C TRP A 210 -0.96 7.38 -18.23
N ARG A 211 -1.76 8.29 -18.80
CA ARG A 211 -1.62 9.73 -18.51
C ARG A 211 -1.90 10.07 -17.05
N PHE A 212 -2.66 9.24 -16.35
CA PHE A 212 -3.02 9.48 -14.96
C PHE A 212 -2.04 8.81 -13.99
N TRP A 213 -1.62 9.57 -12.98
CA TRP A 213 -0.66 9.12 -11.98
C TRP A 213 -1.07 7.81 -11.29
N ASN A 214 -2.33 7.70 -10.85
CA ASN A 214 -2.85 6.51 -10.17
C ASN A 214 -2.84 5.24 -11.06
N ALA A 215 -3.05 5.38 -12.38
CA ALA A 215 -3.00 4.26 -13.31
C ALA A 215 -1.59 3.77 -13.57
N ARG A 216 -0.65 4.71 -13.75
CA ARG A 216 0.78 4.38 -13.82
C ARG A 216 1.22 3.67 -12.56
N PHE A 217 0.91 4.25 -11.42
CA PHE A 217 1.32 3.69 -10.14
C PHE A 217 0.72 2.30 -9.89
N PHE A 218 -0.57 2.12 -10.18
CA PHE A 218 -1.21 0.82 -10.12
C PHE A 218 -0.52 -0.20 -11.02
N PHE A 219 -0.29 0.12 -12.30
CA PHE A 219 0.39 -0.77 -13.24
C PHE A 219 1.80 -1.13 -12.75
N LEU A 220 2.58 -0.15 -12.29
CA LEU A 220 3.91 -0.38 -11.75
C LEU A 220 3.88 -1.34 -10.56
N MET A 221 2.87 -1.19 -9.69
CA MET A 221 2.63 -2.14 -8.59
C MET A 221 2.21 -3.54 -9.07
N THR A 222 1.81 -3.73 -10.33
CA THR A 222 1.47 -5.08 -10.85
C THR A 222 2.65 -5.82 -11.45
N ILE A 223 3.70 -5.10 -11.87
CA ILE A 223 4.84 -5.69 -12.58
C ILE A 223 6.05 -6.00 -11.69
N VAL A 224 6.03 -5.54 -10.44
CA VAL A 224 7.12 -5.80 -9.50
C VAL A 224 6.85 -7.02 -8.61
N PRO A 225 7.89 -7.77 -8.22
CA PRO A 225 7.74 -8.86 -7.24
C PRO A 225 7.24 -8.36 -5.89
N GLN A 226 6.30 -9.09 -5.30
CA GLN A 226 5.68 -8.79 -4.01
C GLN A 226 5.52 -10.02 -3.14
N GLN A 227 5.38 -9.77 -1.85
CA GLN A 227 5.17 -10.76 -0.82
C GLN A 227 3.69 -11.10 -0.60
N TYR A 228 3.48 -12.32 -0.14
CA TYR A 228 2.17 -12.90 0.20
C TYR A 228 1.64 -12.41 1.57
N PHE A 229 2.42 -11.66 2.33
CA PHE A 229 2.08 -11.29 3.71
C PHE A 229 1.25 -10.00 3.85
N PHE A 230 0.52 -9.61 2.79
CA PHE A 230 -0.40 -8.45 2.74
C PHE A 230 0.24 -7.05 2.94
N TYR A 231 1.49 -6.95 3.35
CA TYR A 231 2.09 -5.65 3.71
C TYR A 231 2.57 -4.84 2.50
N ASP A 232 2.89 -5.48 1.36
CA ASP A 232 3.50 -4.80 0.20
C ASP A 232 2.45 -3.98 -0.55
N GLN A 233 1.19 -4.41 -0.46
CA GLN A 233 0.05 -3.80 -1.12
C GLN A 233 -0.44 -2.52 -0.42
N LEU A 234 0.12 -2.16 0.75
CA LEU A 234 -0.23 -0.93 1.47
C LEU A 234 -0.19 0.32 0.58
N LEU A 235 0.78 0.38 -0.33
CA LEU A 235 0.94 1.47 -1.29
C LEU A 235 -0.31 1.72 -2.15
N LEU A 236 -1.12 0.69 -2.44
CA LEU A 236 -2.34 0.82 -3.23
C LEU A 236 -3.40 1.72 -2.55
N TRP A 237 -3.31 1.96 -1.24
CA TRP A 237 -4.18 2.89 -0.51
C TRP A 237 -3.93 4.37 -0.85
N MET A 238 -2.94 4.68 -1.70
CA MET A 238 -2.78 6.00 -2.29
C MET A 238 -3.71 6.26 -3.50
N ILE A 239 -4.36 5.22 -4.03
CA ILE A 239 -5.23 5.31 -5.23
C ILE A 239 -6.65 5.81 -4.93
N PRO A 240 -7.33 5.40 -3.83
CA PRO A 240 -8.64 5.93 -3.49
C PRO A 240 -8.65 7.46 -3.37
N GLN A 241 -9.62 8.10 -4.02
CA GLN A 241 -9.80 9.56 -4.03
C GLN A 241 -10.97 10.02 -3.15
N THR A 242 -11.79 9.08 -2.68
CA THR A 242 -12.97 9.36 -1.84
C THR A 242 -13.06 8.41 -0.66
N LYS A 243 -13.80 8.81 0.39
CA LYS A 243 -14.07 7.97 1.56
C LYS A 243 -14.66 6.60 1.22
N HIS A 244 -15.54 6.54 0.22
CA HIS A 244 -16.22 5.28 -0.17
C HIS A 244 -15.26 4.32 -0.86
N GLN A 245 -14.38 4.83 -1.73
CA GLN A 245 -13.35 4.02 -2.36
C GLN A 245 -12.36 3.48 -1.32
N MET A 246 -12.01 4.31 -0.33
CA MET A 246 -11.14 3.90 0.78
C MET A 246 -11.79 2.80 1.64
N LEU A 247 -13.07 2.96 1.98
CA LEU A 247 -13.84 1.96 2.73
C LEU A 247 -13.94 0.66 1.96
N LEU A 248 -14.31 0.72 0.67
CA LEU A 248 -14.43 -0.47 -0.19
C LEU A 248 -13.15 -1.29 -0.17
N LEU A 249 -12.01 -0.64 -0.44
CA LEU A 249 -10.71 -1.31 -0.47
C LEU A 249 -10.30 -1.85 0.92
N THR A 250 -10.59 -1.09 1.98
CA THR A 250 -10.27 -1.51 3.35
C THR A 250 -11.08 -2.73 3.77
N PHE A 251 -12.40 -2.72 3.56
CA PHE A 251 -13.25 -3.86 3.88
C PHE A 251 -12.93 -5.10 3.04
N SER A 252 -12.72 -4.94 1.73
CA SER A 252 -12.35 -6.07 0.87
C SER A 252 -11.02 -6.70 1.32
N SER A 253 -10.04 -5.87 1.68
CA SER A 253 -8.74 -6.37 2.16
C SER A 253 -8.86 -7.15 3.48
N TRP A 254 -9.71 -6.71 4.42
CA TRP A 254 -9.97 -7.45 5.66
C TRP A 254 -10.67 -8.76 5.39
N ALA A 255 -11.63 -8.81 4.46
CA ALA A 255 -12.30 -10.03 4.07
C ALA A 255 -11.30 -11.08 3.56
N ALA A 256 -10.35 -10.68 2.70
CA ALA A 256 -9.27 -11.58 2.27
C ALA A 256 -8.34 -12.00 3.43
N PHE A 257 -7.91 -11.05 4.25
CA PHE A 257 -7.01 -11.36 5.36
C PHE A 257 -7.64 -12.35 6.35
N TYR A 258 -8.87 -12.12 6.78
CA TYR A 258 -9.58 -13.00 7.70
C TYR A 258 -9.86 -14.36 7.07
N TYR A 259 -10.30 -14.40 5.82
CA TYR A 259 -10.51 -15.67 5.12
C TYR A 259 -9.23 -16.50 5.11
N VAL A 260 -8.09 -15.92 4.69
CA VAL A 260 -6.81 -16.63 4.64
C VAL A 260 -6.39 -17.08 6.05
N ARG A 261 -6.53 -16.20 7.06
CA ARG A 261 -6.13 -16.47 8.44
C ARG A 261 -6.95 -17.58 9.11
N LEU A 262 -8.23 -17.71 8.76
CA LEU A 262 -9.14 -18.71 9.31
C LEU A 262 -9.07 -20.04 8.56
N THR A 263 -8.81 -20.03 7.26
CA THR A 263 -8.80 -21.22 6.41
C THR A 263 -7.43 -21.91 6.35
N PHE A 264 -6.33 -21.15 6.45
CA PHE A 264 -4.98 -21.69 6.28
C PHE A 264 -4.11 -21.48 7.51
N THR A 265 -3.12 -22.37 7.67
CA THR A 265 -2.15 -22.32 8.78
C THR A 265 -1.09 -21.24 8.58
N THR A 266 -0.86 -20.81 7.33
CA THR A 266 0.13 -19.78 6.96
C THR A 266 -0.49 -18.76 6.01
N LEU A 267 0.21 -17.64 5.78
CA LEU A 267 -0.23 -16.60 4.85
C LEU A 267 0.29 -16.80 3.42
N TRP A 268 1.08 -17.84 3.15
CA TRP A 268 1.60 -18.16 1.82
C TRP A 268 0.54 -18.37 0.72
N PRO A 269 -0.64 -18.99 0.98
CA PRO A 269 -1.67 -19.15 -0.05
C PRO A 269 -2.48 -17.86 -0.32
N SER A 270 -2.05 -16.70 0.18
CA SER A 270 -2.80 -15.45 0.08
C SER A 270 -2.88 -14.87 -1.34
N GLY A 271 -2.00 -15.29 -2.26
CA GLY A 271 -1.83 -14.68 -3.57
C GLY A 271 -3.15 -14.44 -4.31
N PRO A 272 -3.96 -15.49 -4.58
CA PRO A 272 -5.27 -15.34 -5.20
C PRO A 272 -6.21 -14.37 -4.47
N TYR A 273 -6.18 -14.34 -3.13
CA TYR A 273 -7.04 -13.48 -2.32
C TYR A 273 -6.56 -12.01 -2.33
N ILE A 274 -5.25 -11.78 -2.34
CA ILE A 274 -4.67 -10.44 -2.57
C ILE A 274 -5.08 -9.93 -3.95
N MET A 275 -5.00 -10.80 -4.98
CA MET A 275 -5.41 -10.46 -6.33
C MET A 275 -6.91 -10.11 -6.40
N ALA A 276 -7.77 -10.97 -5.84
CA ALA A 276 -9.22 -10.84 -5.91
C ALA A 276 -9.79 -9.71 -5.02
N MET A 277 -9.18 -9.44 -3.87
CA MET A 277 -9.77 -8.56 -2.85
C MET A 277 -8.94 -7.32 -2.50
N ILE A 278 -7.77 -7.14 -3.11
CA ILE A 278 -6.99 -5.90 -3.00
C ILE A 278 -6.75 -5.32 -4.39
N TYR A 279 -6.10 -6.07 -5.28
CA TYR A 279 -5.77 -5.57 -6.62
C TYR A 279 -7.01 -5.33 -7.48
N LEU A 280 -7.93 -6.29 -7.55
CA LEU A 280 -9.14 -6.15 -8.35
C LEU A 280 -10.03 -5.00 -7.86
N PRO A 281 -10.34 -4.83 -6.55
CA PRO A 281 -11.06 -3.65 -6.06
C PRO A 281 -10.33 -2.34 -6.36
N THR A 282 -9.00 -2.32 -6.24
CA THR A 282 -8.20 -1.12 -6.60
C THR A 282 -8.32 -0.80 -8.09
N PHE A 283 -8.28 -1.81 -8.95
CA PHE A 283 -8.47 -1.67 -10.40
C PHE A 283 -9.88 -1.17 -10.73
N LEU A 284 -10.91 -1.71 -10.09
CA LEU A 284 -12.31 -1.25 -10.27
C LEU A 284 -12.50 0.18 -9.78
N ILE A 285 -11.88 0.57 -8.66
CA ILE A 285 -11.83 1.97 -8.19
C ILE A 285 -11.19 2.85 -9.26
N LEU A 286 -10.11 2.39 -9.89
CA LEU A 286 -9.46 3.12 -10.98
C LEU A 286 -10.39 3.33 -12.17
N LEU A 287 -11.08 2.27 -12.64
CA LEU A 287 -12.05 2.38 -13.73
C LEU A 287 -13.22 3.30 -13.37
N TRP A 288 -13.70 3.24 -12.13
CA TRP A 288 -14.74 4.12 -11.61
C TRP A 288 -14.30 5.59 -11.66
N GLN A 289 -13.10 5.92 -11.20
CA GLN A 289 -12.55 7.28 -11.27
C GLN A 289 -12.43 7.82 -12.71
N ARG A 290 -12.41 6.93 -13.72
CA ARG A 290 -12.34 7.29 -15.14
C ARG A 290 -13.70 7.42 -15.81
N GLY A 291 -14.79 7.20 -15.08
CA GLY A 291 -16.14 7.28 -15.62
C GLY A 291 -16.45 6.17 -16.63
N VAL A 292 -15.67 5.09 -16.68
CA VAL A 292 -15.92 3.94 -17.58
C VAL A 292 -17.33 3.37 -17.35
N PHE A 293 -17.83 3.44 -16.12
CA PHE A 293 -19.18 3.00 -15.76
C PHE A 293 -20.27 4.07 -15.95
N GLN A 294 -19.95 5.31 -16.35
CA GLN A 294 -20.96 6.36 -16.54
C GLN A 294 -22.02 6.03 -17.61
N PRO A 295 -21.65 5.49 -18.80
CA PRO A 295 -22.65 5.13 -19.81
C PRO A 295 -23.62 4.04 -19.30
N LEU A 296 -23.12 3.06 -18.58
CA LEU A 296 -23.90 2.00 -17.94
C LEU A 296 -24.85 2.55 -16.87
N LEU A 297 -24.37 3.46 -16.02
CA LEU A 297 -25.20 4.11 -15.00
C LEU A 297 -26.30 4.98 -15.61
N ILE A 298 -26.02 5.67 -16.71
CA ILE A 298 -27.02 6.47 -17.44
C ILE A 298 -28.11 5.55 -18.02
N LEU A 299 -27.73 4.42 -18.61
CA LEU A 299 -28.70 3.44 -19.15
C LEU A 299 -29.59 2.85 -18.04
N LEU A 300 -29.01 2.47 -16.91
CA LEU A 300 -29.77 1.95 -15.76
C LEU A 300 -30.71 3.01 -15.17
N CYS A 301 -30.25 4.26 -15.04
CA CYS A 301 -31.08 5.36 -14.54
C CYS A 301 -32.20 5.74 -15.53
N GLN A 302 -31.93 5.67 -16.83
CA GLN A 302 -32.96 5.87 -17.85
C GLN A 302 -34.03 4.76 -17.83
N GLN A 303 -33.65 3.51 -17.57
CA GLN A 303 -34.63 2.42 -17.40
C GLN A 303 -35.53 2.65 -16.17
N ASP A 304 -34.98 3.13 -15.06
CA ASP A 304 -35.75 3.48 -13.86
C ASP A 304 -36.73 4.65 -14.13
N ILE A 305 -36.28 5.66 -14.85
CA ILE A 305 -37.13 6.79 -15.25
C ILE A 305 -38.24 6.30 -16.20
N PHE A 306 -37.91 5.45 -17.17
CA PHE A 306 -38.88 4.88 -18.09
C PHE A 306 -39.92 4.01 -17.38
N GLN A 307 -39.51 3.16 -16.43
CA GLN A 307 -40.44 2.38 -15.60
C GLN A 307 -41.34 3.26 -14.72
N ARG A 308 -40.79 4.32 -14.11
CA ARG A 308 -41.59 5.28 -13.33
C ARG A 308 -42.56 6.08 -14.20
N MET A 309 -42.21 6.41 -15.44
CA MET A 309 -43.14 7.03 -16.38
C MET A 309 -44.25 6.07 -16.78
N HIS A 310 -43.93 4.80 -17.07
CA HIS A 310 -44.91 3.81 -17.47
C HIS A 310 -45.91 3.48 -16.34
N GLN A 311 -45.48 3.46 -15.09
CA GLN A 311 -46.37 3.29 -13.92
C GLN A 311 -47.26 4.51 -13.63
N ARG A 312 -46.95 5.70 -14.14
CA ARG A 312 -47.75 6.93 -13.93
C ARG A 312 -48.77 7.22 -15.03
N LEU A 313 -48.68 6.53 -16.17
CA LEU A 313 -49.66 6.66 -17.27
C LEU A 313 -51.08 6.12 -16.97
N PRO A 314 -51.29 5.07 -16.15
CA PRO A 314 -52.64 4.53 -15.91
C PRO A 314 -53.57 5.49 -15.16
N THR A 315 -53.05 6.31 -14.25
CA THR A 315 -53.86 7.21 -13.41
C THR A 315 -54.31 8.47 -14.14
N PHE A 316 -53.59 8.90 -15.18
CA PHE A 316 -53.97 10.08 -15.96
C PHE A 316 -55.10 9.77 -16.97
N ILE A 317 -55.14 8.55 -17.50
CA ILE A 317 -56.21 8.11 -18.43
C ILE A 317 -57.52 7.88 -17.66
N GLN A 318 -57.49 7.28 -16.47
CA GLN A 318 -58.70 7.10 -15.65
C GLN A 318 -59.31 8.42 -15.15
N ARG A 319 -58.49 9.44 -14.82
CA ARG A 319 -59.01 10.77 -14.42
C ARG A 319 -59.67 11.54 -15.57
N LYS A 320 -59.26 11.30 -16.81
CA LYS A 320 -59.86 11.97 -17.98
C LYS A 320 -61.21 11.35 -18.35
N GLN A 321 -61.41 10.05 -18.11
CA GLN A 321 -62.70 9.36 -18.34
C GLN A 321 -63.76 9.72 -17.27
N HIS A 322 -63.38 9.96 -16.02
CA HIS A 322 -64.35 10.39 -15.01
C HIS A 322 -64.86 11.83 -15.20
N ARG A 323 -64.05 12.75 -15.76
CA ARG A 323 -64.48 14.14 -16.00
C ARG A 323 -65.46 14.33 -17.16
N THR A 324 -65.56 13.37 -18.09
CA THR A 324 -66.51 13.43 -19.20
C THR A 324 -67.89 12.83 -18.86
N ALA A 325 -68.04 12.17 -17.71
CA ALA A 325 -69.32 11.60 -17.28
C ALA A 325 -70.19 12.59 -16.48
N ASP A 326 -69.60 13.63 -15.89
CA ASP A 326 -70.32 14.62 -15.06
C ASP A 326 -70.86 15.83 -15.84
N SER A 327 -70.70 15.90 -17.17
CA SER A 327 -71.10 17.07 -17.97
C SER A 327 -72.30 16.83 -18.90
N THR A 328 -73.13 15.81 -18.64
CA THR A 328 -74.31 15.48 -19.47
C THR A 328 -75.65 15.58 -18.71
N HIS A 329 -75.68 16.23 -17.56
CA HIS A 329 -76.90 16.64 -16.89
C HIS A 329 -76.87 18.14 -16.65
N ASP A 330 -77.31 18.90 -17.65
CA ASP A 330 -77.96 20.21 -17.50
C ASP A 330 -78.67 20.59 -18.81
#